data_AF-A0AAE0TG92-F1
#
_entry.id   AF-A0AAE0TG92-F1
#
_cell.length_a   1.000
_cell.length_b   1.000
_cell.length_c   1.000
_cell.angle_alpha   90.00
_cell.angle_beta   90.00
_cell.angle_gamma   90.00
#
_symmetry.space_group_name_H-M   'P 1'
#
loop_
_entity.id
_entity.type
_entity.pdbx_description
1 polymer ?
#
loop_
_entity_poly.entity_id
_entity_poly.type
_entity_poly.pdbx_seq_one_letter_code
_entity_poly.pdbx_strand_id
1 'polypeptide(L)'
;MDKQLIKSMLRATLISSKEGLPPNKLLADYEELTGEPLPFKSLGFKSLKEFIESIPDVVEIRRNAAGEILLYAVADETNKHILKLVSNQKWRRARK
;
A
#
# COMPACT_ATOMS: atom_id res chain seq x y z
N MET A 1 0.88 9.57 -12.23
CA MET A 1 0.00 8.70 -11.41
C MET A 1 -0.80 9.56 -10.46
N ASP A 2 -2.12 9.41 -10.47
CA ASP A 2 -3.01 10.13 -9.58
C ASP A 2 -2.84 9.70 -8.12
N LYS A 3 -2.86 10.66 -7.19
CA LYS A 3 -2.77 10.39 -5.73
C LYS A 3 -3.85 9.42 -5.25
N GLN A 4 -5.03 9.43 -5.87
CA GLN A 4 -6.09 8.46 -5.58
C GLN A 4 -5.73 7.04 -6.00
N LEU A 5 -5.13 6.85 -7.18
CA LEU A 5 -4.72 5.54 -7.66
C LEU A 5 -3.66 4.92 -6.75
N ILE A 6 -2.67 5.72 -6.34
CA ILE A 6 -1.62 5.26 -5.41
C ILE A 6 -2.25 4.82 -4.09
N LYS A 7 -3.17 5.62 -3.53
CA LYS A 7 -3.92 5.26 -2.32
C LYS A 7 -4.69 3.94 -2.49
N SER A 8 -5.37 3.74 -3.60
CA SER A 8 -6.10 2.50 -3.91
C SER A 8 -5.18 1.28 -3.99
N MET A 9 -4.04 1.38 -4.68
CA MET A 9 -3.07 0.29 -4.83
C MET A 9 -2.44 -0.07 -3.49
N LEU A 10 -1.99 0.94 -2.73
CA LEU A 10 -1.39 0.76 -1.40
C LEU A 10 -2.35 0.05 -0.45
N ARG A 11 -3.63 0.43 -0.50
CA ARG A 11 -4.68 -0.20 0.30
C ARG A 11 -4.87 -1.65 -0.11
N ALA A 12 -4.86 -1.95 -1.40
CA ALA A 12 -5.06 -3.31 -1.88
C ALA A 12 -3.90 -4.24 -1.53
N THR A 13 -2.65 -3.77 -1.62
CA THR A 13 -1.44 -4.44 -1.09
C THR A 13 -1.60 -4.78 0.39
N LEU A 14 -2.02 -3.80 1.20
CA LEU A 14 -2.22 -3.99 2.63
C LEU A 14 -3.40 -4.91 2.96
N ILE A 15 -4.49 -4.86 2.19
CA ILE A 15 -5.63 -5.76 2.40
C ILE A 15 -5.28 -7.21 2.03
N SER A 16 -4.41 -7.40 1.02
CA SER A 16 -3.89 -8.71 0.67
C SER A 16 -3.04 -9.32 1.80
N SER A 17 -2.46 -8.48 2.66
CA SER A 17 -1.61 -8.87 3.79
C SER A 17 -2.26 -8.51 5.14
N LYS A 18 -3.15 -9.37 5.61
CA LYS A 18 -3.91 -9.20 6.87
C LYS A 18 -3.05 -8.99 8.12
N GLU A 19 -1.81 -9.49 8.13
CA GLU A 19 -0.92 -9.41 9.30
C GLU A 19 -0.22 -8.05 9.44
N GLY A 20 -0.39 -7.17 8.45
CA GLY A 20 0.35 -5.92 8.35
C GLY A 20 1.76 -6.14 7.81
N LEU A 21 2.30 -5.13 7.13
CA LEU A 21 3.58 -5.23 6.45
C LEU A 21 4.58 -4.22 6.99
N PRO A 22 5.86 -4.59 7.17
CA PRO A 22 6.88 -3.60 7.41
C PRO A 22 7.06 -2.71 6.17
N PRO A 23 7.52 -1.46 6.33
CA PRO A 23 7.68 -0.50 5.24
C PRO A 23 8.51 -1.04 4.05
N ASN A 24 9.56 -1.83 4.31
CA ASN A 24 10.34 -2.45 3.25
C ASN A 24 9.56 -3.48 2.44
N LYS A 25 8.74 -4.31 3.10
CA LYS A 25 7.90 -5.31 2.40
C LYS A 25 6.79 -4.64 1.62
N LEU A 26 6.17 -3.60 2.19
CA LEU A 26 5.15 -2.83 1.51
C LEU A 26 5.65 -2.24 0.18
N LEU A 27 6.88 -1.70 0.14
CA LEU A 27 7.46 -1.18 -1.10
C LEU A 27 7.64 -2.27 -2.15
N ALA A 28 8.18 -3.42 -1.76
CA ALA A 28 8.37 -4.55 -2.66
C ALA A 28 7.04 -5.07 -3.20
N ASP A 29 6.03 -5.23 -2.33
CA ASP A 29 4.72 -5.75 -2.69
C ASP A 29 3.94 -4.73 -3.56
N TYR A 30 4.08 -3.43 -3.28
CA TYR A 30 3.55 -2.36 -4.11
C TYR A 30 4.22 -2.32 -5.49
N GLU A 31 5.54 -2.44 -5.56
CA GLU A 31 6.29 -2.51 -6.82
C GLU A 31 5.92 -3.76 -7.61
N GLU A 32 5.74 -4.90 -6.94
CA GLU A 32 5.29 -6.14 -7.57
C GLU A 32 3.85 -6.02 -8.10
N LEU A 33 2.97 -5.32 -7.37
CA LEU A 33 1.58 -5.10 -7.76
C LEU A 33 1.44 -4.08 -8.91
N THR A 34 2.17 -2.98 -8.85
CA THR A 34 2.03 -1.86 -9.81
C THR A 34 3.05 -1.91 -10.95
N GLY A 35 4.09 -2.72 -10.81
CA GLY A 35 5.24 -2.78 -11.73
C GLY A 35 6.23 -1.64 -11.57
N GLU A 36 5.98 -0.70 -10.65
CA GLU A 36 6.80 0.50 -10.46
C GLU A 36 7.01 0.80 -8.96
N PRO A 37 8.18 1.33 -8.57
CA PRO A 37 8.42 1.73 -7.20
C PRO A 37 7.45 2.85 -6.79
N LEU A 38 7.04 2.84 -5.52
CA LEU A 38 6.16 3.88 -4.98
C LEU A 38 6.77 5.28 -5.20
N PRO A 39 6.10 6.19 -5.95
CA PRO A 39 6.67 7.47 -6.32
C PRO A 39 6.53 8.53 -5.20
N PHE A 40 6.83 8.18 -3.95
CA PHE A 40 6.75 9.10 -2.81
C PHE A 40 7.67 10.32 -2.99
N LYS A 41 8.82 10.14 -3.65
CA LYS A 41 9.74 11.24 -4.00
C LYS A 41 9.11 12.24 -4.97
N SER A 42 8.41 11.75 -6.00
CA SER A 42 7.72 12.62 -6.98
C SER A 42 6.52 13.34 -6.37
N LEU A 43 5.96 12.80 -5.29
CA LEU A 43 4.91 13.45 -4.50
C LEU A 43 5.45 14.50 -3.51
N GLY A 44 6.77 14.68 -3.42
CA GLY A 44 7.42 15.65 -2.53
C GLY A 44 7.75 15.13 -1.14
N PHE A 45 7.60 13.83 -0.88
CA PHE A 45 7.93 13.21 0.41
C PHE A 45 9.37 12.71 0.43
N LYS A 46 10.04 12.87 1.58
CA LYS A 46 11.44 12.42 1.74
C LYS A 46 11.57 10.93 2.00
N SER A 47 10.52 10.30 2.49
CA SER A 47 10.51 8.89 2.87
C SER A 47 9.11 8.29 2.81
N LEU A 48 9.03 6.97 2.66
CA LEU A 48 7.77 6.22 2.71
C LEU A 48 6.98 6.53 3.98
N LYS A 49 7.65 6.57 5.13
CA LYS A 49 7.02 6.88 6.42
C LYS A 49 6.27 8.21 6.37
N GLU A 50 6.90 9.24 5.82
CA GLU A 50 6.33 10.59 5.66
C GLU A 50 5.11 10.58 4.73
N PHE A 51 5.19 9.82 3.63
CA PHE A 51 4.07 9.64 2.73
C PHE A 51 2.88 8.96 3.42
N ILE A 52 3.13 7.87 4.15
CA ILE A 52 2.12 7.13 4.90
C ILE A 52 1.49 8.00 5.99
N GLU A 53 2.30 8.75 6.74
CA GLU A 53 1.83 9.71 7.75
C GLU A 53 0.94 10.81 7.13
N SER A 54 1.11 11.11 5.84
CA SER A 54 0.24 12.04 5.12
C SER A 54 -1.10 11.41 4.67
N ILE A 55 -1.27 10.08 4.74
CA ILE A 55 -2.49 9.36 4.33
C ILE A 55 -3.01 8.40 5.42
N PRO A 56 -3.27 8.89 6.65
CA PRO A 56 -3.77 8.06 7.75
C PRO A 56 -5.17 7.47 7.50
N ASP A 57 -5.87 7.94 6.47
CA ASP A 57 -7.16 7.41 5.99
C ASP A 57 -7.02 6.06 5.26
N VAL A 58 -5.82 5.76 4.75
CA VAL A 58 -5.56 4.57 3.93
C VAL A 58 -4.70 3.57 4.68
N VAL A 59 -3.71 4.06 5.42
CA VAL A 59 -2.71 3.23 6.10
C VAL A 59 -2.61 3.63 7.55
N GLU A 60 -2.67 2.63 8.41
CA GLU A 60 -2.45 2.78 9.83
C GLU A 60 -1.07 2.24 10.20
N ILE A 61 -0.30 3.03 10.93
CA ILE A 61 1.01 2.64 11.43
C ILE A 61 0.82 2.10 12.85
N ARG A 62 1.15 0.83 13.08
CA ARG A 62 1.20 0.24 14.41
C ARG A 62 2.60 -0.25 14.74
N ARG A 63 2.90 -0.36 16.03
CA ARG A 63 4.13 -1.01 16.53
C ARG A 63 3.77 -2.34 17.16
N ASN A 64 4.51 -3.39 16.81
CA ASN A 64 4.35 -4.69 17.45
C ASN A 64 5.07 -4.72 18.81
N ALA A 65 4.90 -5.81 19.56
CA ALA A 65 5.56 -6.02 20.85
C ALA A 65 7.11 -6.07 20.76
N ALA A 66 7.65 -6.35 19.57
CA ALA A 66 9.09 -6.31 19.30
C ALA A 66 9.60 -4.90 18.98
N GLY A 67 8.73 -3.88 18.94
CA GLY A 67 9.08 -2.50 18.61
C GLY A 67 9.17 -2.21 17.11
N GLU A 68 8.84 -3.17 16.25
CA GLU A 68 8.85 -3.00 14.80
C GLU A 68 7.60 -2.26 14.32
N ILE A 69 7.78 -1.45 13.27
CA ILE A 69 6.70 -0.71 12.64
C ILE A 69 6.03 -1.57 11.58
N LEU A 70 4.74 -1.82 11.75
CA LEU A 70 3.88 -2.53 10.82
C LEU A 70 2.79 -1.61 10.29
N LEU A 71 2.50 -1.75 9.00
CA LEU A 71 1.54 -0.96 8.26
C LEU A 71 0.29 -1.80 8.01
N TYR A 72 -0.88 -1.24 8.31
CA TYR A 72 -2.17 -1.91 8.17
C TYR A 72 -3.09 -1.12 7.24
N ALA A 73 -3.95 -1.81 6.50
CA ALA A 73 -5.01 -1.16 5.74
C ALA A 73 -6.06 -0.61 6.71
N VAL A 74 -6.41 0.66 6.55
CA VAL A 74 -7.57 1.24 7.25
C VAL A 74 -8.84 0.70 6.59
N ALA A 75 -9.73 0.14 7.41
CA ALA A 75 -11.00 -0.42 6.98
C ALA A 75 -12.09 0.66 6.89
N ASP A 76 -11.89 1.68 6.07
CA ASP A 76 -12.95 2.64 5.76
C ASP A 76 -14.01 2.04 4.82
N GLU A 77 -15.29 2.16 5.18
CA GLU A 77 -16.47 1.54 4.52
C GLU A 77 -16.62 1.90 3.03
N THR A 78 -15.95 2.95 2.57
CA THR A 78 -16.00 3.44 1.19
C THR A 78 -15.48 2.44 0.15
N ASN A 79 -14.72 1.40 0.55
CA ASN A 79 -13.90 0.59 -0.38
C ASN A 79 -14.29 -0.88 -0.60
N LYS A 80 -15.58 -1.24 -0.44
CA LYS A 80 -16.09 -2.55 -0.91
C LYS A 80 -15.83 -2.80 -2.41
N HIS A 81 -15.64 -1.77 -3.22
CA HIS A 81 -15.34 -1.90 -4.65
C HIS A 81 -13.87 -2.26 -4.98
N ILE A 82 -12.89 -1.81 -4.18
CA ILE A 82 -11.45 -2.09 -4.47
C ILE A 82 -11.11 -3.56 -4.21
N LEU A 83 -11.69 -4.17 -3.18
CA LEU A 83 -11.58 -5.60 -2.92
C LEU A 83 -11.93 -6.43 -4.16
N LYS A 84 -13.00 -6.04 -4.87
CA LYS A 84 -13.47 -6.72 -6.08
C LYS A 84 -12.60 -6.42 -7.30
N LEU A 85 -11.94 -5.25 -7.33
CA LEU A 85 -10.95 -4.91 -8.35
C LEU A 85 -9.70 -5.78 -8.17
N VAL A 86 -9.10 -5.84 -6.98
CA VAL A 86 -7.85 -6.60 -6.78
C VAL A 86 -8.02 -8.12 -6.91
N SER A 87 -9.15 -8.70 -6.48
CA SER A 87 -9.37 -10.15 -6.61
C SER A 87 -9.43 -10.65 -8.05
N ASN A 88 -9.72 -9.80 -9.04
CA ASN A 88 -9.77 -10.19 -10.44
C ASN A 88 -8.58 -9.69 -11.26
N GLN A 89 -7.61 -9.07 -10.59
CA GLN A 89 -6.60 -8.25 -11.21
C GLN A 89 -5.30 -9.05 -11.42
N LYS A 90 -5.40 -10.11 -12.23
CA LYS A 90 -4.28 -10.68 -13.01
C LYS A 90 -4.03 -9.79 -14.23
N TRP A 91 -3.35 -8.65 -14.09
CA TRP A 91 -2.93 -7.85 -15.24
C TRP A 91 -1.41 -7.92 -15.31
N ARG A 92 -1.00 -8.81 -16.22
CA ARG A 92 0.32 -8.88 -16.86
C ARG A 92 1.46 -9.29 -15.94
N ARG A 93 1.39 -10.51 -15.43
CA ARG A 93 2.59 -11.37 -15.43
C ARG A 93 2.94 -11.71 -16.88
N ALA A 94 3.69 -10.82 -17.51
CA ALA A 94 4.59 -11.17 -18.59
C ALA A 94 6.00 -10.93 -18.05
N ARG A 95 6.48 -11.85 -17.22
CA ARG A 95 7.91 -11.94 -16.92
C ARG A 95 8.45 -13.06 -17.79
N LYS A 96 9.17 -12.62 -18.81
CA LYS A 96 9.89 -13.41 -19.82
C LYS A 96 11.05 -14.16 -19.18
#